data_AF-A0A0Q7F7A3-F1
#
_entry.id   AF-A0A0Q7F7A3-F1
#
_cell.length_a   1.000
_cell.length_b   1.000
_cell.length_c   1.000
_cell.angle_alpha   90.00
_cell.angle_beta   90.00
_cell.angle_gamma   90.00
#
_symmetry.space_group_name_H-M   'P 1'
#
loop_
_entity.id
_entity.type
_entity.pdbx_description
1 polymer ?
#
loop_
_entity_poly.entity_id
_entity_poly.type
_entity_poly.pdbx_seq_one_letter_code
_entity_poly.pdbx_strand_id
1 'polypeptide(L)'
;MTPPLSVVADNSADKTKPLTGRDLSERIRRLQAEAKSLAREHVHALGVALIEVERLSAEIAEGGEAYPAGVRDLARRMAEDCEAKVQTLEAISSRA
;
A
#
# COMPACT_ATOMS: atom_id res chain seq x y z
N MET A 1 52.43 6.44 -14.60
CA MET A 1 51.73 5.29 -15.22
C MET A 1 50.24 5.55 -15.11
N THR A 2 49.62 6.11 -16.14
CA THR A 2 48.18 6.43 -16.16
C THR A 2 47.48 5.41 -17.06
N PRO A 3 46.42 4.71 -16.60
CA PRO A 3 45.69 3.81 -17.47
C PRO A 3 44.86 4.60 -18.50
N PRO A 4 44.67 4.09 -19.73
CA PRO A 4 43.84 4.75 -20.73
C PRO A 4 42.36 4.56 -20.37
N LEU A 5 41.58 5.63 -20.47
CA LEU A 5 40.13 5.56 -20.35
C LEU A 5 39.58 4.84 -21.59
N SER A 6 39.05 3.64 -21.41
CA SER A 6 38.28 2.93 -22.44
C SER A 6 36.89 3.54 -22.51
N VAL A 7 36.58 4.18 -23.62
CA VAL A 7 35.20 4.58 -23.95
C VAL A 7 34.45 3.30 -24.32
N VAL A 8 33.52 2.89 -23.46
CA VAL A 8 32.51 1.88 -23.79
C VAL A 8 31.56 2.50 -24.81
N ALA A 9 31.93 2.40 -26.08
CA ALA A 9 31.08 2.73 -27.21
C ALA A 9 30.14 1.56 -27.49
N ASP A 10 29.34 1.15 -26.51
CA ASP A 10 28.24 0.22 -26.71
C ASP A 10 27.17 0.56 -25.68
N ASN A 11 26.14 1.27 -26.15
CA ASN A 11 24.72 0.96 -25.87
C ASN A 11 23.81 2.19 -26.00
N SER A 12 23.95 2.95 -27.11
CA SER A 12 23.00 4.02 -27.44
C SER A 12 22.17 3.75 -28.70
N ALA A 13 22.32 2.59 -29.34
CA ALA A 13 21.78 2.37 -30.68
C ALA A 13 20.46 1.55 -30.76
N ASP A 14 19.88 1.09 -29.64
CA ASP A 14 18.71 0.19 -29.71
C ASP A 14 17.48 0.65 -28.90
N LYS A 15 17.32 1.96 -28.68
CA LYS A 15 16.15 2.50 -27.95
C LYS A 15 14.98 2.95 -28.83
N THR A 16 15.07 2.82 -30.16
CA THR A 16 14.06 3.36 -31.08
C THR A 16 13.57 2.31 -32.08
N LYS A 17 13.37 1.06 -31.66
CA LYS A 17 12.46 0.19 -32.40
C LYS A 17 11.03 0.62 -32.08
N PRO A 18 10.20 1.01 -33.05
CA PRO A 18 8.81 1.37 -32.77
C PRO A 18 8.10 0.16 -32.16
N LEU A 19 7.50 0.35 -30.99
CA LEU A 19 6.74 -0.69 -30.29
C LEU A 19 5.65 -1.20 -31.26
N THR A 20 5.80 -2.42 -31.73
CA THR A 20 4.73 -3.06 -32.51
C THR A 20 3.47 -3.15 -31.63
N GLY A 21 2.27 -3.20 -32.21
CA GLY A 21 1.02 -3.24 -31.40
C GLY A 21 0.98 -4.38 -30.37
N ARG A 22 1.73 -5.47 -30.62
CA ARG A 22 1.92 -6.59 -29.68
C ARG A 22 2.78 -6.19 -28.46
N ASP A 23 3.86 -5.44 -28.68
CA ASP A 23 4.78 -4.91 -27.65
C ASP A 23 4.09 -3.85 -26.77
N LEU A 24 3.30 -2.96 -27.39
CA LEU A 24 2.47 -2.01 -26.65
C LEU A 24 1.46 -2.72 -25.73
N SER A 25 0.81 -3.77 -26.23
CA SER A 25 -0.19 -4.55 -25.47
C SER A 25 0.43 -5.34 -24.32
N GLU A 26 1.66 -5.84 -24.48
CA GLU A 26 2.41 -6.50 -23.41
C GLU A 26 2.84 -5.50 -22.34
N ARG A 27 3.34 -4.33 -22.75
CA ARG A 27 3.69 -3.24 -21.84
C ARG A 27 2.50 -2.76 -21.02
N ILE A 28 1.34 -2.57 -21.64
CA ILE A 28 0.11 -2.19 -20.94
C ILE A 28 -0.27 -3.26 -19.90
N ARG A 29 -0.24 -4.55 -20.26
CA ARG A 29 -0.55 -5.63 -19.31
C ARG A 29 0.39 -5.64 -18.12
N ARG A 30 1.69 -5.44 -18.33
CA ARG A 30 2.67 -5.35 -17.24
C ARG A 30 2.38 -4.17 -16.32
N LEU A 31 2.14 -2.98 -16.86
CA LEU A 31 1.82 -1.79 -16.07
C LEU A 31 0.51 -1.96 -15.29
N GLN A 32 -0.50 -2.60 -15.88
CA GLN A 32 -1.75 -2.90 -15.19
C GLN A 32 -1.55 -3.90 -14.03
N ALA A 33 -0.69 -4.91 -14.22
CA ALA A 33 -0.36 -5.86 -13.17
C ALA A 33 0.39 -5.17 -12.00
N GLU A 34 1.33 -4.29 -12.32
CA GLU A 34 2.08 -3.50 -11.34
C GLU A 34 1.16 -2.56 -10.55
N ALA A 35 0.27 -1.83 -11.24
CA ALA A 35 -0.71 -0.97 -10.60
C ALA A 35 -1.64 -1.75 -9.64
N LYS A 36 -2.09 -2.95 -10.05
CA LYS A 36 -2.90 -3.82 -9.19
C LYS A 36 -2.12 -4.32 -7.97
N SER A 37 -0.84 -4.64 -8.14
CA SER A 37 0.03 -5.03 -7.02
C SER A 37 0.17 -3.91 -6.00
N LEU A 38 0.47 -2.69 -6.47
CA LEU A 38 0.61 -1.52 -5.60
C LEU A 38 -0.70 -1.18 -4.88
N ALA A 39 -1.84 -1.30 -5.57
CA ALA A 39 -3.14 -1.09 -4.95
C ALA A 39 -3.41 -2.10 -3.82
N ARG A 40 -3.07 -3.38 -4.00
CA ARG A 40 -3.22 -4.40 -2.95
C ARG A 40 -2.33 -4.11 -1.74
N GLU A 41 -1.10 -3.66 -1.97
CA GLU A 41 -0.19 -3.24 -0.89
C GLU A 41 -0.77 -2.08 -0.09
N HIS A 42 -1.33 -1.07 -0.76
CA HIS A 42 -1.99 0.05 -0.08
C HIS A 42 -3.22 -0.38 0.73
N VAL A 43 -4.01 -1.32 0.23
CA VAL A 43 -5.15 -1.89 0.97
C VAL A 43 -4.67 -2.65 2.21
N HIS A 44 -3.58 -3.40 2.11
CA HIS A 44 -2.97 -4.06 3.26
C HIS A 44 -2.46 -3.04 4.30
N ALA A 45 -1.80 -1.98 3.86
CA ALA A 45 -1.34 -0.91 4.74
C ALA A 45 -2.51 -0.22 5.47
N LEU A 46 -3.66 -0.05 4.81
CA LEU A 46 -4.88 0.42 5.47
C LEU A 46 -5.36 -0.53 6.57
N GLY A 47 -5.32 -1.84 6.33
CA GLY A 47 -5.65 -2.85 7.35
C GLY A 47 -4.77 -2.73 8.59
N VAL A 48 -3.45 -2.61 8.39
CA VAL A 48 -2.49 -2.40 9.50
C VAL A 48 -2.79 -1.10 10.25
N ALA A 49 -3.11 -0.02 9.54
CA ALA A 49 -3.46 1.25 10.17
C ALA A 49 -4.74 1.17 11.01
N LEU A 50 -5.75 0.42 10.55
CA LEU A 50 -6.99 0.23 11.32
C LEU A 50 -6.76 -0.56 12.62
N ILE A 51 -5.89 -1.57 12.60
CA ILE A 51 -5.50 -2.31 13.83
C ILE A 51 -4.83 -1.36 14.84
N GLU A 52 -3.99 -0.44 14.36
CA GLU A 52 -3.34 0.53 15.24
C GLU A 52 -4.35 1.56 15.80
N VAL A 53 -5.32 1.99 14.99
CA VAL A 53 -6.42 2.84 15.46
C VAL A 53 -7.26 2.11 16.51
N GLU A 54 -7.59 0.84 16.30
CA GLU A 54 -8.29 0.00 17.27
C GLU A 54 -7.53 -0.05 18.61
N ARG A 55 -6.23 -0.38 18.56
CA ARG A 55 -5.36 -0.45 19.75
C ARG A 55 -5.33 0.86 20.53
N LEU A 56 -5.07 1.98 19.85
CA LEU A 56 -5.03 3.30 20.48
C LEU A 56 -6.40 3.70 21.05
N SER A 57 -7.47 3.35 20.35
CA SER A 57 -8.83 3.65 20.80
C SER A 57 -9.20 2.85 22.05
N ALA A 58 -8.80 1.58 22.13
CA ALA A 58 -8.97 0.76 23.33
C ALA A 58 -8.21 1.34 24.54
N GLU A 59 -6.94 1.73 24.35
CA GLU A 59 -6.13 2.35 25.40
C GLU A 59 -6.75 3.66 25.94
N ILE A 60 -7.28 4.50 25.07
CA ILE A 60 -7.98 5.73 25.46
C ILE A 60 -9.27 5.40 26.21
N ALA A 61 -10.05 4.43 25.73
CA ALA A 61 -11.31 4.02 26.36
C ALA A 61 -11.11 3.48 27.78
N GLU A 62 -9.99 2.78 28.01
CA GLU A 62 -9.59 2.18 29.28
C GLU A 62 -8.87 3.14 30.23
N GLY A 63 -8.34 4.27 29.74
CA GLY A 63 -7.55 5.23 30.52
C GLY A 63 -8.27 5.98 31.64
N GLY A 64 -9.51 5.60 31.98
CA GLY A 64 -10.21 6.08 33.18
C GLY A 64 -10.42 7.60 33.23
N GLU A 65 -10.09 8.22 34.37
CA GLU A 65 -10.28 9.66 34.57
C GLU A 65 -9.23 10.53 33.86
N ALA A 66 -8.18 9.93 33.27
CA ALA A 66 -7.20 10.67 32.48
C ALA A 66 -7.79 11.24 31.18
N TYR A 67 -8.92 10.70 30.72
CA TYR A 67 -9.61 11.12 29.50
C TYR A 67 -11.06 11.53 29.78
N PRO A 68 -11.55 12.62 29.16
CA PRO A 68 -12.95 13.03 29.28
C PRO A 68 -13.91 11.91 28.86
N ALA A 69 -15.07 11.82 29.53
CA ALA A 69 -16.04 10.74 29.29
C ALA A 69 -16.49 10.65 27.81
N GLY A 70 -16.68 11.78 27.13
CA GLY A 70 -17.04 11.80 25.71
C GLY A 70 -15.94 11.28 24.78
N VAL A 71 -14.67 11.52 25.12
CA VAL A 71 -13.52 11.00 24.35
C VAL A 71 -13.43 9.48 24.53
N ARG A 72 -13.65 8.98 25.74
CA ARG A 72 -13.66 7.53 26.01
C ARG A 72 -14.81 6.80 25.32
N ASP A 73 -16.00 7.39 25.30
CA ASP A 73 -17.15 6.80 24.60
C ASP A 73 -16.91 6.75 23.09
N LEU A 74 -16.37 7.82 22.51
CA LEU A 74 -15.98 7.84 21.09
C LEU A 74 -14.91 6.79 20.79
N ALA A 75 -13.87 6.71 21.62
CA ALA A 75 -12.79 5.74 21.44
C ALA A 75 -13.28 4.30 21.55
N ARG A 76 -14.19 4.00 22.49
CA ARG A 76 -14.79 2.66 22.60
C ARG A 76 -15.52 2.25 21.32
N ARG A 77 -16.36 3.14 20.77
CA ARG A 77 -17.05 2.89 19.49
C ARG A 77 -16.08 2.75 18.34
N MET A 78 -15.02 3.57 18.32
CA MET A 78 -13.99 3.49 17.28
C MET A 78 -13.28 2.14 17.29
N ALA A 79 -12.97 1.58 18.46
CA ALA A 79 -12.37 0.25 18.57
C ALA A 79 -13.30 -0.84 18.01
N GLU A 80 -14.56 -0.85 18.45
CA GLU A 80 -15.59 -1.79 17.95
C GLU A 80 -15.80 -1.68 16.44
N ASP A 81 -15.87 -0.45 15.92
CA ASP A 81 -16.01 -0.19 14.49
C ASP A 81 -14.78 -0.65 13.71
N CYS A 82 -13.57 -0.34 14.16
CA CYS A 82 -12.33 -0.70 13.47
C CYS A 82 -12.17 -2.21 13.35
N GLU A 83 -12.46 -2.98 14.41
CA GLU A 83 -12.43 -4.44 14.39
C GLU A 83 -13.34 -4.99 13.26
N ALA A 84 -14.60 -4.54 13.23
CA ALA A 84 -15.56 -4.95 12.21
C ALA A 84 -15.13 -4.53 10.77
N LYS A 85 -14.51 -3.35 10.63
CA LYS A 85 -14.02 -2.86 9.33
C LYS A 85 -12.81 -3.65 8.83
N VAL A 86 -11.87 -4.04 9.71
CA VAL A 86 -10.72 -4.88 9.32
C VAL A 86 -11.20 -6.23 8.79
N GLN A 87 -12.09 -6.90 9.51
CA GLN A 87 -12.64 -8.20 9.07
C GLN A 87 -13.35 -8.07 7.70
N THR A 88 -14.12 -7.00 7.51
CA THR A 88 -14.78 -6.71 6.23
C THR A 88 -13.77 -6.45 5.11
N LEU A 89 -12.71 -5.68 5.39
CA LEU A 89 -11.67 -5.35 4.43
C LEU A 89 -10.91 -6.61 3.96
N GLU A 90 -10.56 -7.50 4.89
CA GLU A 90 -9.91 -8.78 4.59
C GLU A 90 -10.81 -9.71 3.78
N ALA A 91 -12.10 -9.78 4.12
CA ALA A 91 -13.08 -10.59 3.40
C ALA A 91 -13.29 -10.11 1.95
N ILE A 92 -13.24 -8.80 1.69
CA ILE A 92 -13.32 -8.23 0.35
C ILE A 92 -12.00 -8.47 -0.40
N SER A 93 -10.86 -8.19 0.24
CA SER A 93 -9.54 -8.26 -0.38
C SER A 93 -9.13 -9.68 -0.75
N SER A 94 -9.53 -10.69 0.03
CA SER A 94 -9.28 -12.11 -0.27
C SER A 94 -10.01 -12.62 -1.51
N ARG A 95 -11.05 -11.92 -1.97
CA ARG A 95 -11.85 -12.28 -3.14
C ARG A 95 -11.42 -11.58 -4.44
N ALA A 96 -10.47 -10.63 -4.37
CA ALA A 96 -10.10 -9.71 -5.45
C ALA A 96 -8.71 -9.99 -6.07
#